data_AF-A0A0C9SPY4-F1
#
_entry.id   AF-A0A0C9SPY4-F1
#
_cell.length_a   1.000
_cell.length_b   1.000
_cell.length_c   1.000
_cell.angle_alpha   90.00
_cell.angle_beta   90.00
_cell.angle_gamma   90.00
#
_symmetry.space_group_name_H-M   'P 1'
#
loop_
_entity.id
_entity.type
_entity.pdbx_description
1 polymer ?
#
loop_
_entity_poly.entity_id
_entity_poly.type
_entity_poly.pdbx_seq_one_letter_code
_entity_poly.pdbx_strand_id
1 'polypeptide(L)'
;MVEEIFRQHQPLTWDYLTAIATAAPRKRNGVLQERKIRPVNRVATHVMSVLNFSRNQEAQLLPTLEAMYQFATLASYDTFAYNSRIARTTAYSTVLRTLQGLSEQEAEAVKELGCDLTKYGVLVTDNVQNYLLQRDARIGRINTMNIGLAATYIEVEDIDPKAFDLEDKRHRLANSRRSGLTVHELHRLIDHQHICDVMGLQSLLTLATYVPELAHVKEHVSKLYRTRHACRVQ
;
A
#
# COMPACT_ATOMS: atom_id res chain seq x y z
N MET A 1 -10.37 -9.99 -12.71
CA MET A 1 -10.69 -11.07 -11.76
C MET A 1 -12.20 -11.18 -11.45
N VAL A 2 -12.82 -10.38 -10.57
CA VAL A 2 -14.27 -10.54 -10.24
C VAL A 2 -15.19 -10.18 -11.41
N GLU A 3 -14.88 -9.11 -12.14
CA GLU A 3 -15.61 -8.68 -13.34
C GLU A 3 -15.65 -9.80 -14.41
N GLU A 4 -14.54 -10.49 -14.64
CA GLU A 4 -14.44 -11.58 -15.61
C GLU A 4 -15.33 -12.77 -15.21
N ILE A 5 -15.33 -13.13 -13.92
CA ILE A 5 -16.20 -14.18 -13.37
C ILE A 5 -17.67 -13.86 -13.67
N PHE A 6 -18.10 -12.61 -13.47
CA PHE A 6 -19.48 -12.20 -13.75
C PHE A 6 -19.82 -12.20 -15.23
N ARG A 7 -18.91 -11.75 -16.10
CA ARG A 7 -19.12 -11.84 -17.55
C ARG A 7 -19.23 -13.28 -18.04
N GLN A 8 -18.46 -14.19 -17.46
CA GLN A 8 -18.46 -15.60 -17.84
C GLN A 8 -19.69 -16.34 -17.32
N HIS A 9 -20.05 -16.16 -16.05
CA HIS A 9 -21.06 -16.98 -15.39
C HIS A 9 -22.44 -16.31 -15.25
N GLN A 10 -22.52 -14.99 -15.41
CA GLN A 10 -23.76 -14.21 -15.32
C GLN A 10 -23.86 -13.16 -16.45
N PRO A 11 -23.62 -13.53 -17.73
CA PRO A 11 -23.55 -12.58 -18.85
C PRO A 11 -24.85 -11.78 -19.01
N LEU A 12 -26.01 -12.43 -18.88
CA LEU A 12 -27.30 -11.75 -19.00
C LEU A 12 -27.47 -10.64 -17.94
N THR A 13 -27.18 -10.95 -16.68
CA THR A 13 -27.25 -9.98 -15.58
C THR A 13 -26.23 -8.87 -15.76
N TRP A 14 -25.03 -9.21 -16.22
CA TRP A 14 -23.97 -8.26 -16.52
C TRP A 14 -24.41 -7.26 -17.59
N ASP A 15 -24.91 -7.74 -18.73
CA ASP A 15 -25.36 -6.91 -19.84
C ASP A 15 -26.56 -6.04 -19.45
N TYR A 16 -27.51 -6.60 -18.68
CA TYR A 16 -28.67 -5.88 -18.19
C TYR A 16 -28.29 -4.73 -17.24
N LEU A 17 -27.44 -4.99 -16.24
CA LEU A 17 -26.98 -3.95 -15.32
C LEU A 17 -26.09 -2.91 -16.01
N THR A 18 -25.26 -3.34 -16.96
CA THR A 18 -24.45 -2.45 -17.77
C THR A 18 -25.35 -1.54 -18.61
N ALA A 19 -26.40 -2.07 -19.23
CA ALA A 19 -27.36 -1.28 -20.00
C ALA A 19 -28.09 -0.25 -19.12
N ILE A 20 -28.49 -0.61 -17.89
CA ILE A 20 -29.11 0.32 -16.93
C ILE A 20 -28.13 1.42 -16.50
N ALA A 21 -26.90 1.05 -16.17
CA ALA A 21 -25.90 1.99 -15.64
C ALA A 21 -25.23 2.85 -16.72
N THR A 22 -25.36 2.48 -18.00
CA THR A 22 -24.86 3.24 -19.14
C THR A 22 -25.78 4.43 -19.43
N ALA A 23 -25.32 5.62 -19.08
CA ALA A 23 -25.95 6.85 -19.53
C ALA A 23 -25.74 7.08 -21.04
N ALA A 24 -26.60 7.88 -21.65
CA ALA A 24 -26.45 8.27 -23.05
C ALA A 24 -25.01 8.76 -23.33
N PRO A 25 -24.37 8.28 -24.41
CA PRO A 25 -22.97 8.56 -24.68
C PRO A 25 -22.72 10.06 -24.82
N ARG A 26 -21.81 10.59 -24.00
CA ARG A 26 -21.37 11.98 -24.13
C ARG A 26 -20.32 12.07 -25.24
N LYS A 27 -20.63 12.81 -26.29
CA LYS A 27 -19.66 13.17 -27.33
C LYS A 27 -19.05 14.52 -27.00
N ARG A 28 -17.71 14.60 -27.01
CA ARG A 28 -16.97 15.86 -26.95
C ARG A 28 -16.07 15.91 -28.18
N ASN A 29 -16.23 16.94 -29.01
CA ASN A 29 -15.50 17.08 -30.28
C ASN A 29 -15.61 15.82 -31.19
N GLY A 30 -16.80 15.21 -31.27
CA GLY A 30 -17.03 14.03 -32.13
C GLY A 30 -16.55 12.69 -31.58
N VAL A 31 -15.71 12.68 -30.53
CA VAL A 31 -15.21 11.46 -29.89
C VAL A 31 -16.14 11.03 -28.75
N LEU A 32 -16.45 9.74 -28.71
CA LEU A 32 -17.15 9.12 -27.57
C LEU A 32 -16.26 9.21 -26.34
N GLN A 33 -16.72 9.95 -25.33
CA GLN A 33 -15.95 10.12 -24.12
C GLN A 33 -16.18 8.94 -23.17
N GLU A 34 -15.12 8.20 -22.87
CA GLU A 34 -15.17 7.17 -21.83
C GLU A 34 -15.39 7.79 -20.46
N ARG A 35 -16.26 7.17 -19.66
CA ARG A 35 -16.65 7.66 -18.35
C ARG A 35 -15.58 7.34 -17.30
N LYS A 36 -14.75 8.33 -16.98
CA LYS A 36 -13.73 8.21 -15.92
C LYS A 36 -14.30 8.17 -14.49
N ILE A 37 -15.36 8.94 -14.22
CA ILE A 37 -15.97 9.03 -12.89
C ILE A 37 -17.16 8.07 -12.79
N ARG A 38 -17.08 7.13 -11.83
CA ARG A 38 -18.02 5.99 -11.66
C ARG A 38 -18.11 5.15 -12.94
N PRO A 39 -17.04 4.42 -13.27
CA PRO A 39 -17.04 3.50 -14.42
C PRO A 39 -18.20 2.50 -14.31
N VAL A 40 -18.89 2.25 -15.42
CA VAL A 40 -20.09 1.40 -15.46
C VAL A 40 -19.76 -0.01 -14.99
N ASN A 41 -18.63 -0.55 -15.43
CA ASN A 41 -18.16 -1.87 -15.02
C ASN A 41 -18.03 -1.98 -13.50
N ARG A 42 -17.36 -1.02 -12.83
CA ARG A 42 -17.20 -1.06 -11.37
C ARG A 42 -18.53 -1.00 -10.62
N VAL A 43 -19.47 -0.19 -11.09
CA VAL A 43 -20.81 -0.08 -10.49
C VAL A 43 -21.58 -1.39 -10.67
N ALA A 44 -21.60 -1.95 -11.89
CA ALA A 44 -22.27 -3.21 -12.17
C ALA A 44 -21.65 -4.36 -11.37
N THR A 45 -20.32 -4.48 -11.32
CA THR A 45 -19.62 -5.48 -10.51
C THR A 45 -20.01 -5.37 -9.03
N HIS A 46 -20.06 -4.16 -8.47
CA HIS A 46 -20.44 -3.98 -7.06
C HIS A 46 -21.88 -4.44 -6.80
N VAL A 47 -22.84 -4.02 -7.62
CA VAL A 47 -24.25 -4.43 -7.48
C VAL A 47 -24.40 -5.95 -7.61
N MET A 48 -23.73 -6.57 -8.59
CA MET A 48 -23.74 -8.02 -8.76
C MET A 48 -23.11 -8.74 -7.56
N SER A 49 -22.04 -8.21 -6.99
CA SER A 49 -21.45 -8.79 -5.78
C SER A 49 -22.38 -8.73 -4.58
N VAL A 50 -23.15 -7.65 -4.39
CA VAL A 50 -24.17 -7.57 -3.32
C VAL A 50 -25.25 -8.64 -3.52
N LEU A 51 -25.76 -8.78 -4.76
CA LEU A 51 -26.75 -9.81 -5.10
C LEU A 51 -26.21 -11.22 -4.86
N ASN A 52 -24.97 -11.49 -5.29
CA ASN A 52 -24.35 -12.80 -5.12
C ASN A 52 -24.04 -13.11 -3.67
N PHE A 53 -23.60 -12.14 -2.89
CA PHE A 53 -23.38 -12.29 -1.45
C PHE A 53 -24.68 -12.59 -0.70
N SER A 54 -25.79 -11.96 -1.10
CA SER A 54 -27.12 -12.26 -0.53
C SER A 54 -27.55 -13.72 -0.75
N ARG A 55 -27.09 -14.34 -1.85
CA ARG A 55 -27.38 -15.73 -2.20
C ARG A 55 -26.38 -16.71 -1.58
N ASN A 56 -25.11 -16.33 -1.49
CA ASN A 56 -24.02 -17.16 -0.99
C ASN A 56 -23.06 -16.33 -0.15
N GLN A 57 -22.94 -16.67 1.13
CA GLN A 57 -22.06 -15.97 2.07
C GLN A 57 -20.57 -16.12 1.69
N GLU A 58 -20.19 -17.12 0.91
CA GLU A 58 -18.82 -17.28 0.40
C GLU A 58 -18.49 -16.27 -0.72
N ALA A 59 -19.49 -15.69 -1.39
CA ALA A 59 -19.30 -14.70 -2.45
C ALA A 59 -19.08 -13.28 -1.90
N GLN A 60 -18.25 -13.15 -0.87
CA GLN A 60 -18.14 -11.95 -0.03
C GLN A 60 -16.94 -11.04 -0.32
N LEU A 61 -16.16 -11.28 -1.38
CA LEU A 61 -14.92 -10.54 -1.62
C LEU A 61 -15.11 -9.00 -1.66
N LEU A 62 -16.05 -8.50 -2.47
CA LEU A 62 -16.31 -7.05 -2.52
C LEU A 62 -17.00 -6.51 -1.25
N PRO A 63 -18.02 -7.20 -0.67
CA PRO A 63 -18.55 -6.81 0.64
C PRO A 63 -17.51 -6.73 1.76
N THR A 64 -16.55 -7.67 1.80
CA THR A 64 -15.44 -7.66 2.76
C THR A 64 -14.52 -6.47 2.52
N LEU A 65 -14.17 -6.16 1.26
CA LEU A 65 -13.37 -4.98 0.93
C LEU A 65 -14.06 -3.68 1.34
N GLU A 66 -15.36 -3.53 1.10
CA GLU A 66 -16.10 -2.34 1.56
C GLU A 66 -16.14 -2.28 3.10
N ALA A 67 -16.32 -3.42 3.77
CA ALA A 67 -16.31 -3.49 5.22
C ALA A 67 -14.94 -3.10 5.81
N MET A 68 -13.84 -3.56 5.22
CA MET A 68 -12.48 -3.17 5.61
C MET A 68 -12.25 -1.66 5.39
N TYR A 69 -12.72 -1.10 4.28
CA TYR A 69 -12.65 0.34 4.04
C TYR A 69 -13.43 1.13 5.10
N GLN A 70 -14.66 0.72 5.40
CA GLN A 70 -15.47 1.36 6.45
C GLN A 70 -14.78 1.27 7.82
N PHE A 71 -14.14 0.15 8.12
CA PHE A 71 -13.40 -0.07 9.36
C PHE A 71 -12.21 0.88 9.47
N ALA A 72 -11.42 1.00 8.40
CA ALA A 72 -10.29 1.93 8.32
C ALA A 72 -10.72 3.40 8.48
N THR A 73 -11.92 3.75 7.99
CA THR A 73 -12.49 5.10 8.16
C THR A 73 -13.21 5.32 9.49
N LEU A 74 -13.12 4.38 10.43
CA LEU A 74 -13.77 4.45 11.76
C LEU A 74 -15.30 4.63 11.68
N ALA A 75 -15.94 4.00 10.69
CA ALA A 75 -17.39 4.00 10.59
C ALA A 75 -18.03 3.39 11.86
N SER A 76 -19.19 3.91 12.25
CA SER A 76 -19.88 3.44 13.46
C SER A 76 -20.29 1.97 13.34
N TYR A 77 -20.33 1.26 14.47
CA TYR A 77 -20.82 -0.12 14.52
C TYR A 77 -22.24 -0.26 13.92
N ASP A 78 -23.11 0.72 14.14
CA ASP A 78 -24.46 0.73 13.59
C ASP A 78 -24.47 0.73 12.05
N THR A 79 -23.47 1.38 11.44
CA THR A 79 -23.30 1.38 9.98
C THR A 79 -23.02 -0.03 9.47
N PHE A 80 -22.19 -0.81 10.17
CA PHE A 80 -21.96 -2.22 9.85
C PHE A 80 -23.20 -3.07 10.09
N ALA A 81 -23.88 -2.87 11.23
CA ALA A 81 -25.08 -3.64 11.57
C ALA A 81 -26.21 -3.45 10.56
N TYR A 82 -26.35 -2.25 9.99
CA TYR A 82 -27.27 -1.97 8.90
C TYR A 82 -26.77 -2.54 7.57
N ASN A 83 -25.54 -2.20 7.16
CA ASN A 83 -25.01 -2.55 5.84
C ASN A 83 -24.86 -4.06 5.64
N SER A 84 -24.57 -4.82 6.71
CA SER A 84 -24.46 -6.28 6.62
C SER A 84 -25.80 -6.96 6.33
N ARG A 85 -26.92 -6.37 6.77
CA ARG A 85 -28.27 -6.91 6.52
C ARG A 85 -28.75 -6.71 5.09
N ILE A 86 -28.19 -5.71 4.40
CA ILE A 86 -28.47 -5.46 2.98
C ILE A 86 -27.37 -6.00 2.06
N ALA A 87 -26.54 -6.93 2.56
CA ALA A 87 -25.47 -7.58 1.81
C ALA A 87 -24.42 -6.61 1.21
N ARG A 88 -24.34 -5.39 1.75
CA ARG A 88 -23.40 -4.36 1.26
C ARG A 88 -22.01 -4.55 1.85
N THR A 89 -21.94 -4.89 3.13
CA THR A 89 -20.69 -5.21 3.83
C THR A 89 -20.81 -6.58 4.49
N THR A 90 -19.69 -7.15 4.92
CA THR A 90 -19.71 -8.23 5.90
C THR A 90 -20.00 -7.68 7.30
N ALA A 91 -20.28 -8.58 8.25
CA ALA A 91 -20.47 -8.22 9.64
C ALA A 91 -19.16 -7.70 10.26
N TYR A 92 -19.27 -6.80 11.25
CA TYR A 92 -18.10 -6.23 11.93
C TYR A 92 -17.18 -7.31 12.52
N SER A 93 -17.75 -8.38 13.09
CA SER A 93 -16.99 -9.52 13.60
C SER A 93 -16.24 -10.28 12.50
N THR A 94 -16.82 -10.39 11.31
CA THR A 94 -16.16 -10.99 10.15
C THR A 94 -14.96 -10.14 9.73
N VAL A 95 -15.09 -8.81 9.69
CA VAL A 95 -13.98 -7.90 9.39
C VAL A 95 -12.81 -8.10 10.36
N LEU A 96 -13.09 -8.13 11.66
CA LEU A 96 -12.06 -8.36 12.66
C LEU A 96 -11.34 -9.71 12.45
N ARG A 97 -12.09 -10.78 12.17
CA ARG A 97 -11.51 -12.09 11.88
C ARG A 97 -10.68 -12.09 10.60
N THR A 98 -11.14 -11.41 9.56
CA THR A 98 -10.38 -11.24 8.31
C THR A 98 -9.07 -10.50 8.57
N LEU A 99 -9.11 -9.39 9.31
CA LEU A 99 -7.91 -8.63 9.68
C LEU A 99 -6.94 -9.45 10.53
N GLN A 100 -7.46 -10.27 11.45
CA GLN A 100 -6.65 -11.19 12.23
C GLN A 100 -5.98 -12.23 11.32
N GLY A 101 -6.73 -12.88 10.43
CA GLY A 101 -6.18 -13.85 9.49
C GLY A 101 -5.12 -13.26 8.54
N LEU A 102 -5.34 -12.03 8.06
CA LEU A 102 -4.33 -11.29 7.29
C LEU A 102 -3.07 -11.02 8.13
N SER A 103 -3.25 -10.67 9.41
CA SER A 103 -2.11 -10.44 10.31
C SER A 103 -1.34 -11.73 10.59
N GLU A 104 -2.03 -12.86 10.72
CA GLU A 104 -1.42 -14.19 10.87
C GLU A 104 -0.65 -14.60 9.62
N GLN A 105 -1.20 -14.34 8.43
CA GLN A 105 -0.52 -14.60 7.15
C GLN A 105 0.75 -13.75 7.01
N GLU A 106 0.65 -12.45 7.27
CA GLU A 106 1.82 -11.55 7.25
C GLU A 106 2.86 -11.96 8.29
N ALA A 107 2.43 -12.39 9.48
CA ALA A 107 3.36 -12.89 10.50
C ALA A 107 4.14 -14.12 10.02
N GLU A 108 3.52 -15.02 9.27
CA GLU A 108 4.22 -16.17 8.70
C GLU A 108 5.21 -15.76 7.61
N ALA A 109 4.82 -14.85 6.71
CA ALA A 109 5.73 -14.30 5.70
C ALA A 109 6.95 -13.59 6.35
N VAL A 110 6.73 -12.86 7.44
CA VAL A 110 7.81 -12.21 8.20
C VAL A 110 8.71 -13.23 8.92
N LYS A 111 8.17 -14.37 9.38
CA LYS A 111 9.00 -15.45 9.93
C LYS A 111 9.87 -16.09 8.86
N GLU A 112 9.31 -16.41 7.70
CA GLU A 112 10.06 -16.95 6.57
C GLU A 112 11.20 -16.01 6.18
N LEU A 113 10.91 -14.71 6.11
CA LEU A 113 11.88 -13.65 5.88
C LEU A 113 12.98 -13.60 6.95
N GLY A 114 12.63 -13.77 8.23
CA GLY A 114 13.59 -13.83 9.33
C GLY A 114 14.48 -15.08 9.34
N CYS A 115 14.07 -16.15 8.65
CA CYS A 115 14.86 -17.36 8.47
C CYS A 115 15.79 -17.31 7.25
N ASP A 116 15.60 -16.34 6.35
CA ASP A 116 16.42 -16.19 5.15
C ASP A 116 17.74 -15.46 5.47
N LEU A 117 18.84 -16.19 5.45
CA LEU A 117 20.19 -15.65 5.71
C LEU A 117 20.72 -14.75 4.59
N THR A 118 20.05 -14.72 3.44
CA THR A 118 20.44 -13.88 2.30
C THR A 118 19.79 -12.49 2.36
N LYS A 119 18.76 -12.34 3.20
CA LYS A 119 18.00 -11.10 3.32
C LYS A 119 18.42 -10.31 4.54
N TYR A 120 18.62 -9.02 4.33
CA TYR A 120 19.03 -8.09 5.37
C TYR A 120 18.04 -6.95 5.44
N GLY A 121 17.82 -6.44 6.65
CA GLY A 121 16.86 -5.39 6.85
C GLY A 121 17.00 -4.68 8.18
N VAL A 122 16.22 -3.62 8.32
CA VAL A 122 16.15 -2.81 9.53
C VAL A 122 14.79 -3.04 10.16
N LEU A 123 14.79 -3.36 11.45
CA LEU A 123 13.58 -3.37 12.25
C LEU A 123 13.40 -2.00 12.89
N VAL A 124 12.38 -1.27 12.46
CA VAL A 124 11.96 -0.02 13.09
C VAL A 124 10.88 -0.37 14.10
N THR A 125 11.17 -0.19 15.38
CA THR A 125 10.20 -0.41 16.45
C THR A 125 9.67 0.91 16.97
N ASP A 126 8.38 0.92 17.29
CA ASP A 126 7.71 2.04 17.94
C ASP A 126 6.87 1.55 19.11
N ASN A 127 6.85 2.34 20.17
CA ASN A 127 6.01 2.08 21.33
C ASN A 127 4.60 2.56 21.03
N VAL A 128 3.68 1.61 20.81
CA VAL A 128 2.28 1.93 20.55
C VAL A 128 1.55 2.01 21.87
N GLN A 129 1.11 3.21 22.22
CA GLN A 129 0.31 3.45 23.41
C GLN A 129 -1.08 3.94 23.00
N ASN A 130 -2.10 3.19 23.38
CA ASN A 130 -3.49 3.59 23.19
C ASN A 130 -4.17 3.74 24.56
N TYR A 131 -4.61 4.95 24.87
CA TYR A 131 -5.35 5.23 26.10
C TYR A 131 -6.84 4.99 25.85
N LEU A 132 -7.36 3.87 26.33
CA LEU A 132 -8.77 3.53 26.25
C LEU A 132 -9.54 4.29 27.33
N LEU A 133 -10.12 5.43 26.93
CA LEU A 133 -11.01 6.20 27.78
C LEU A 133 -12.35 5.46 27.94
N GLN A 134 -12.71 5.15 29.17
CA GLN A 134 -13.99 4.55 29.50
C GLN A 134 -15.09 5.62 29.43
N ARG A 135 -15.94 5.54 28.41
CA ARG A 135 -17.04 6.51 28.19
C ARG A 135 -18.35 6.14 28.91
N ASP A 136 -18.49 4.90 29.36
CA ASP A 136 -19.69 4.40 30.05
C ASP A 136 -19.39 4.30 31.56
N ALA A 137 -20.06 5.13 32.35
CA ALA A 137 -19.82 5.37 33.79
C ALA A 137 -20.33 4.25 34.72
N ARG A 138 -20.26 2.99 34.28
CA ARG A 138 -20.63 1.84 35.11
C ARG A 138 -19.52 1.49 36.09
N ILE A 139 -19.92 1.04 37.28
CA ILE A 139 -19.01 0.58 38.34
C ILE A 139 -18.08 -0.52 37.79
N GLY A 140 -16.79 -0.41 38.09
CA GLY A 140 -15.77 -1.40 37.73
C GLY A 140 -15.10 -1.21 36.37
N ARG A 141 -15.43 -0.16 35.61
CA ARG A 141 -14.75 0.16 34.35
C ARG A 141 -13.84 1.37 34.56
N ILE A 142 -12.54 1.13 34.43
CA ILE A 142 -11.48 2.15 34.57
C ILE A 142 -10.84 2.41 33.22
N ASN A 143 -10.25 3.60 33.05
CA ASN A 143 -9.42 3.87 31.89
C ASN A 143 -8.21 2.93 31.91
N THR A 144 -7.86 2.40 30.75
CA THR A 144 -6.73 1.48 30.61
C THR A 144 -5.77 2.02 29.57
N MET A 145 -4.48 2.01 29.89
CA MET A 145 -3.43 2.26 28.90
C MET A 145 -3.01 0.92 28.30
N ASN A 146 -3.36 0.71 27.03
CA ASN A 146 -2.83 -0.40 26.25
C ASN A 146 -1.46 0.00 25.74
N ILE A 147 -0.43 -0.69 26.21
CA ILE A 147 0.95 -0.51 25.79
C ILE A 147 1.31 -1.72 24.93
N GLY A 148 1.89 -1.46 23.76
CA GLY A 148 2.34 -2.48 22.83
C GLY A 148 3.57 -2.01 22.06
N LEU A 149 4.14 -2.93 21.29
CA LEU A 149 5.23 -2.65 20.37
C LEU A 149 4.69 -2.82 18.95
N ALA A 150 4.77 -1.79 18.13
CA ALA A 150 4.71 -1.96 16.69
C ALA A 150 6.14 -2.11 16.17
N ALA A 151 6.32 -2.99 15.21
CA ALA A 151 7.59 -3.13 14.52
C ALA A 151 7.33 -3.23 13.02
N THR A 152 8.14 -2.54 12.24
CA THR A 152 8.15 -2.63 10.79
C THR A 152 9.52 -3.11 10.36
N TYR A 153 9.56 -4.27 9.73
CA TYR A 153 10.76 -4.74 9.05
C TYR A 153 10.83 -4.07 7.67
N ILE A 154 11.98 -3.49 7.37
CA ILE A 154 12.28 -2.87 6.09
C ILE A 154 13.44 -3.66 5.49
N GLU A 155 13.18 -4.43 4.44
CA GLU A 155 14.23 -5.09 3.67
C GLU A 155 15.14 -4.02 3.03
N VAL A 156 16.44 -4.19 3.17
CA VAL A 156 17.44 -3.28 2.59
C VAL A 156 18.11 -4.01 1.43
N GLU A 157 17.87 -3.49 0.23
CA GLU A 157 18.50 -3.99 -0.99
C GLU A 157 19.97 -3.52 -1.06
N ASP A 158 20.80 -4.30 -1.74
CA ASP A 158 22.19 -3.95 -2.10
C ASP A 158 23.12 -3.58 -0.94
N ILE A 159 23.01 -4.30 0.19
CA ILE A 159 23.87 -4.08 1.35
C ILE A 159 24.93 -5.19 1.48
N ASP A 160 26.17 -4.79 1.78
CA ASP A 160 27.22 -5.75 2.15
C ASP A 160 26.82 -6.45 3.47
N PRO A 161 26.68 -7.79 3.50
CA PRO A 161 26.39 -8.55 4.72
C PRO A 161 27.29 -8.19 5.90
N LYS A 162 28.55 -7.82 5.63
CA LYS A 162 29.50 -7.42 6.67
C LYS A 162 29.06 -6.16 7.43
N ALA A 163 28.20 -5.33 6.83
CA ALA A 163 27.63 -4.17 7.52
C ALA A 163 26.73 -4.56 8.71
N PHE A 164 26.22 -5.80 8.73
CA PHE A 164 25.40 -6.35 9.82
C PHE A 164 26.18 -7.26 10.77
N ASP A 165 27.51 -7.31 10.69
CA ASP A 165 28.33 -8.06 11.65
C ASP A 165 28.22 -7.43 13.05
N LEU A 166 27.56 -8.16 13.96
CA LEU A 166 27.33 -7.73 15.33
C LEU A 166 28.64 -7.60 16.12
N GLU A 167 29.61 -8.48 15.88
CA GLU A 167 30.89 -8.47 16.59
C GLU A 167 31.78 -7.33 16.09
N ASP A 168 31.83 -7.08 14.78
CA ASP A 168 32.50 -5.88 14.25
C ASP A 168 31.87 -4.59 14.82
N LYS A 169 30.53 -4.51 14.87
CA LYS A 169 29.82 -3.38 15.47
C LYS A 169 30.19 -3.20 16.96
N ARG A 170 30.16 -4.27 17.76
CA ARG A 170 30.52 -4.24 19.19
C ARG A 170 31.97 -3.80 19.38
N HIS A 171 32.89 -4.33 18.59
CA HIS A 171 34.31 -3.96 18.62
C HIS A 171 34.52 -2.48 18.27
N ARG A 172 33.84 -1.96 17.23
CA ARG A 172 33.90 -0.53 16.87
C ARG A 172 33.32 0.38 17.95
N LEU A 173 32.25 -0.04 18.63
CA LEU A 173 31.65 0.68 19.76
C LEU A 173 32.60 0.73 20.97
N ALA A 174 33.23 -0.40 21.33
CA ALA A 174 34.21 -0.45 22.41
C ALA A 174 35.40 0.49 22.16
N ASN A 175 35.83 0.60 20.90
CA ASN A 175 36.89 1.51 20.48
C ASN A 175 36.45 2.98 20.34
N SER A 176 35.18 3.32 20.64
CA SER A 176 34.62 4.67 20.55
C SER A 176 34.94 5.43 19.25
N ARG A 177 35.08 4.74 18.11
CA ARG A 177 35.48 5.39 16.85
C ARG A 177 34.55 6.51 16.38
N ARG A 178 33.32 6.55 16.90
CA ARG A 178 32.35 7.63 16.65
C ARG A 178 32.72 8.96 17.31
N SER A 179 33.56 8.98 18.34
CA SER A 179 33.93 10.22 19.03
C SER A 179 34.75 11.17 18.15
N GLY A 180 35.50 10.63 17.18
CA GLY A 180 36.26 11.41 16.20
C GLY A 180 35.51 11.74 14.92
N LEU A 181 34.27 11.25 14.75
CA LEU A 181 33.52 11.41 13.50
C LEU A 181 33.07 12.86 13.34
N THR A 182 33.61 13.55 12.33
CA THR A 182 33.23 14.93 12.02
C THR A 182 32.13 14.99 10.97
N VAL A 183 31.37 16.10 10.95
CA VAL A 183 30.38 16.37 9.89
C VAL A 183 31.01 16.33 8.50
N HIS A 184 32.28 16.73 8.38
CA HIS A 184 32.99 16.74 7.10
C HIS A 184 33.29 15.33 6.59
N GLU A 185 33.59 14.39 7.48
CA GLU A 185 33.76 12.97 7.12
C GLU A 185 32.44 12.35 6.70
N LEU A 186 31.35 12.63 7.43
CA LEU A 186 30.00 12.21 7.02
C LEU A 186 29.63 12.76 5.64
N HIS A 187 29.94 14.04 5.39
CA HIS A 187 29.69 14.67 4.11
C HIS A 187 30.46 14.00 2.97
N ARG A 188 31.69 13.51 3.21
CA ARG A 188 32.49 12.78 2.21
C ARG A 188 31.99 11.37 1.92
N LEU A 189 31.20 10.76 2.81
CA LEU A 189 30.59 9.45 2.57
C LEU A 189 29.43 9.51 1.57
N ILE A 190 28.92 10.71 1.28
CA ILE A 190 27.86 10.93 0.30
C ILE A 190 28.51 11.11 -1.07
N ASP A 191 28.10 10.30 -2.05
CA ASP A 191 28.49 10.48 -3.44
C ASP A 191 27.74 11.66 -4.07
N HIS A 192 28.20 12.87 -3.75
CA HIS A 192 27.61 14.12 -4.23
C HIS A 192 27.61 14.22 -5.74
N GLN A 193 28.63 13.67 -6.42
CA GLN A 193 28.71 13.72 -7.87
C GLN A 193 27.59 12.88 -8.49
N HIS A 194 27.40 11.66 -8.01
CA HIS A 194 26.29 10.81 -8.45
C HIS A 194 24.93 11.47 -8.21
N ILE A 195 24.72 12.07 -7.03
CA ILE A 195 23.48 12.79 -6.72
C ILE A 195 23.27 13.96 -7.70
N CYS A 196 24.30 14.77 -7.95
CA CYS A 196 24.22 15.88 -8.88
C CYS A 196 23.89 15.41 -10.30
N ASP A 197 24.51 14.32 -10.76
CA ASP A 197 24.26 13.77 -12.10
C ASP A 197 22.82 13.26 -12.23
N VAL A 198 22.32 12.51 -11.23
CA VAL A 198 20.94 11.99 -11.20
C VAL A 198 19.93 13.13 -11.16
N MET A 199 20.12 14.12 -10.28
CA MET A 199 19.23 15.28 -10.15
C MET A 199 19.23 16.14 -11.41
N GLY A 200 20.40 16.35 -12.03
CA GLY A 200 20.56 17.08 -13.28
C GLY A 200 19.82 16.38 -14.42
N LEU A 201 20.01 15.08 -14.60
CA LEU A 201 19.32 14.29 -15.62
C LEU A 201 17.81 14.22 -15.39
N GLN A 202 17.35 14.09 -14.14
CA GLN A 202 15.92 14.09 -13.81
C GLN A 202 15.27 15.45 -14.15
N SER A 203 15.97 16.54 -13.88
CA SER A 203 15.53 17.88 -14.22
C SER A 203 15.47 18.08 -15.73
N LEU A 204 16.51 17.64 -16.47
CA LEU A 204 16.51 17.66 -17.94
C LEU A 204 15.40 16.79 -18.54
N LEU A 205 15.13 15.62 -17.98
CA LEU A 205 14.06 14.74 -18.44
C LEU A 205 12.68 15.38 -18.23
N THR A 206 12.50 16.07 -17.10
CA THR A 206 11.28 16.83 -16.81
C THR A 206 11.11 17.95 -17.82
N LEU A 207 12.14 18.75 -18.09
CA LEU A 207 12.10 19.81 -19.10
C LEU A 207 11.81 19.25 -20.50
N ALA A 208 12.50 18.20 -20.92
CA ALA A 208 12.28 17.55 -22.22
C ALA A 208 10.88 16.91 -22.37
N THR A 209 10.20 16.64 -21.26
CA THR A 209 8.84 16.08 -21.26
C THR A 209 7.77 17.16 -21.41
N TYR A 210 7.99 18.34 -20.84
CA TYR A 210 6.98 19.40 -20.77
C TYR A 210 7.24 20.60 -21.71
N VAL A 211 8.47 20.74 -22.24
CA VAL A 211 8.84 21.80 -23.19
C VAL A 211 8.97 21.19 -24.59
N PRO A 212 8.05 21.47 -25.53
CA PRO A 212 8.03 20.86 -26.87
C PRO A 212 9.32 21.04 -27.66
N GLU A 213 10.00 22.17 -27.51
CA GLU A 213 11.25 22.51 -28.17
C GLU A 213 12.39 21.55 -27.79
N LEU A 214 12.30 20.94 -26.61
CA LEU A 214 13.28 20.00 -26.07
C LEU A 214 12.89 18.53 -26.31
N ALA A 215 11.83 18.24 -27.07
CA ALA A 215 11.39 16.87 -27.31
C ALA A 215 12.46 15.99 -27.97
N HIS A 216 13.35 16.58 -28.78
CA HIS A 216 14.41 15.89 -29.50
C HIS A 216 15.51 15.31 -28.58
N VAL A 217 15.74 15.89 -27.39
CA VAL A 217 16.74 15.37 -26.43
C VAL A 217 16.18 14.32 -25.48
N LYS A 218 14.86 14.16 -25.43
CA LYS A 218 14.17 13.31 -24.45
C LYS A 218 14.65 11.86 -24.47
N GLU A 219 14.80 11.28 -25.66
CA GLU A 219 15.24 9.89 -25.80
C GLU A 219 16.66 9.69 -25.28
N HIS A 220 17.56 10.62 -25.60
CA HIS A 220 18.95 10.58 -25.16
C HIS A 220 19.08 10.74 -23.63
N VAL A 221 18.39 11.73 -23.05
CA VAL A 221 18.38 11.94 -21.59
C VAL A 221 17.76 10.75 -20.87
N SER A 222 16.66 10.20 -21.39
CA SER A 222 16.04 9.00 -20.81
C SER A 222 16.97 7.78 -20.88
N LYS A 223 17.76 7.64 -21.94
CA LYS A 223 18.75 6.57 -22.06
C LYS A 223 19.85 6.75 -21.02
N LEU A 224 20.49 7.92 -20.97
CA LEU A 224 21.54 8.23 -19.99
C LEU A 224 21.08 8.03 -18.55
N TYR A 225 19.87 8.50 -18.25
CA TYR A 225 19.26 8.31 -16.94
C TYR A 225 19.13 6.83 -16.61
N ARG A 226 18.50 6.02 -17.47
CA ARG A 226 18.26 4.59 -17.21
C ARG A 226 19.53 3.73 -17.21
N THR A 227 20.51 4.01 -18.07
CA THR A 227 21.65 3.10 -18.24
C THR A 227 22.85 3.44 -17.39
N ARG A 228 23.04 4.70 -17.01
CA ARG A 228 24.31 5.18 -16.43
C ARG A 228 24.18 5.74 -15.01
N HIS A 229 23.04 6.31 -14.66
CA HIS A 229 22.90 7.05 -13.39
C HIS A 229 21.75 6.56 -12.51
N ALA A 230 20.65 6.04 -13.06
CA ALA A 230 19.52 5.50 -12.29
C ALA A 230 19.66 4.00 -11.99
N CYS A 231 20.44 3.25 -12.77
CA CYS A 231 20.90 1.92 -12.41
C CYS A 231 22.31 2.06 -11.82
N ARG A 232 22.49 1.71 -10.54
CA ARG A 232 23.84 1.57 -9.99
C ARG A 232 24.49 0.34 -10.62
N VAL A 233 25.68 0.55 -11.18
CA VAL A 233 26.58 -0.54 -11.58
C VAL A 233 26.96 -1.29 -10.30
N GLN A 234 26.67 -2.60 -10.28
CA GLN A 234 27.13 -3.54 -9.25
C GLN A 234 28.66 -3.59 -9.20
#